data_AF-C5KJI5-F1
#
_entry.id   AF-C5KJI5-F1
#
_cell.length_a   1.000
_cell.length_b   1.000
_cell.length_c   1.000
_cell.angle_alpha   90.00
_cell.angle_beta   90.00
_cell.angle_gamma   90.00
#
_symmetry.space_group_name_H-M   'P 1'
#
loop_
_entity.id
_entity.type
_entity.pdbx_description
1 polymer ?
#
loop_
_entity_poly.entity_id
_entity_poly.type
_entity_poly.pdbx_seq_one_letter_code
_entity_poly.pdbx_strand_id
1 'polypeptide(L)'
;HRGFRERLHGHNYTVKLRLTCESWPAGDDGYVIDFGILKKLLRSVCRSLNEHMIIPERSEVLDIDTTHLHVTATGKEQASVRITTNEGDEFLFPKDDCIILPIEFATAEELSEYVFTQIVAGLGTIPRERGLTELTVS
;
A
#
# COMPACT_ATOMS: atom_id res chain seq x y z
N HIS A 1 -12.59 7.95 -10.87
CA HIS A 1 -13.27 8.01 -12.19
C HIS A 1 -13.35 9.47 -12.64
N ARG A 2 -13.31 9.73 -13.95
CA ARG A 2 -13.34 11.11 -14.48
C ARG A 2 -14.66 11.78 -14.06
N GLY A 3 -14.57 12.80 -13.21
CA GLY A 3 -15.71 13.59 -12.75
C GLY A 3 -16.27 13.27 -11.35
N PHE A 4 -15.55 12.49 -10.53
CA PHE A 4 -15.93 12.27 -9.13
C PHE A 4 -14.73 12.31 -8.21
N ARG A 5 -14.91 13.03 -7.10
CA ARG A 5 -13.93 13.20 -6.05
C ARG A 5 -14.64 13.20 -4.71
N GLU A 6 -14.13 12.40 -3.77
CA GLU A 6 -14.61 12.36 -2.39
C GLU A 6 -13.80 13.32 -1.52
N ARG A 7 -14.42 13.81 -0.44
CA ARG A 7 -13.70 14.62 0.56
C ARG A 7 -12.60 13.79 1.22
N LEU A 8 -11.52 14.47 1.61
CA LEU A 8 -10.45 13.84 2.36
C LEU A 8 -10.99 13.20 3.65
N HIS A 9 -10.68 11.93 3.86
CA HIS A 9 -10.99 11.15 5.04
C HIS A 9 -9.98 10.00 5.17
N GLY A 10 -10.17 9.13 6.16
CA GLY A 10 -9.30 7.98 6.37
C GLY A 10 -10.07 6.73 6.76
N HIS A 11 -9.37 5.60 6.80
CA HIS A 11 -9.92 4.30 7.16
C HIS A 11 -8.97 3.51 8.04
N ASN A 12 -9.55 2.63 8.85
CA ASN A 12 -8.81 1.55 9.51
C ASN A 12 -8.80 0.34 8.58
N TYR A 13 -7.83 0.29 7.67
CA TYR A 13 -7.67 -0.85 6.77
C TYR A 13 -7.26 -2.11 7.54
N THR A 14 -7.84 -3.25 7.17
CA THR A 14 -7.50 -4.57 7.72
C THR A 14 -7.10 -5.49 6.58
N VAL A 15 -5.92 -6.09 6.68
CA VAL A 15 -5.40 -7.04 5.68
C VAL A 15 -5.59 -8.47 6.19
N LYS A 16 -6.15 -9.34 5.34
CA LYS A 16 -6.26 -10.78 5.53
C LYS A 16 -5.46 -11.50 4.46
N LEU A 17 -4.76 -12.55 4.86
CA LEU A 17 -4.02 -13.44 3.97
C LEU A 17 -4.62 -14.84 4.06
N ARG A 18 -4.98 -15.41 2.91
CA ARG A 18 -5.39 -16.80 2.76
C ARG A 18 -4.39 -17.54 1.88
N LEU A 19 -4.08 -18.78 2.25
CA LEU A 19 -3.14 -19.65 1.55
C LEU A 19 -3.78 -21.02 1.39
N THR A 20 -3.60 -21.61 0.21
CA THR A 20 -4.05 -22.99 -0.10
C THR A 20 -2.84 -23.81 -0.56
N CYS A 21 -2.77 -25.08 -0.14
CA CYS A 21 -1.75 -26.03 -0.58
C CYS A 21 -2.41 -27.30 -1.10
N GLU A 22 -1.78 -27.94 -2.07
CA GLU A 22 -2.26 -29.19 -2.65
C GLU A 22 -2.09 -30.40 -1.72
N SER A 23 -1.10 -30.37 -0.82
CA SER A 23 -0.78 -31.49 0.05
C SER A 23 -0.49 -31.05 1.48
N TRP A 24 -0.90 -31.90 2.42
CA TRP A 24 -0.53 -31.79 3.83
C TRP A 24 0.29 -33.02 4.25
N PRO A 25 1.40 -32.85 4.96
CA PRO A 25 2.05 -31.56 5.26
C PRO A 25 2.80 -31.03 4.03
N ALA A 26 2.96 -29.70 3.93
CA ALA A 26 3.67 -29.07 2.80
C ALA A 26 5.21 -29.06 2.98
N GLY A 27 5.69 -29.80 3.98
CA GLY A 27 7.09 -30.00 4.35
C GLY A 27 7.19 -30.99 5.53
N ASP A 28 8.41 -31.39 5.89
CA ASP A 28 8.64 -32.41 6.93
C ASP A 28 8.42 -31.90 8.37
N ASP A 29 8.23 -30.59 8.53
CA ASP A 29 8.02 -29.90 9.80
C ASP A 29 6.56 -29.83 10.25
N GLY A 30 5.64 -30.39 9.45
CA GLY A 30 4.21 -30.40 9.76
C GLY A 30 3.53 -29.04 9.60
N TYR A 31 4.13 -28.09 8.87
CA TYR A 31 3.51 -26.81 8.54
C TYR A 31 3.30 -26.66 7.04
N VAL A 32 2.24 -25.92 6.68
CA VAL A 32 2.11 -25.35 5.33
C VAL A 32 3.18 -24.28 5.15
N ILE A 33 3.11 -23.23 5.95
CA ILE A 33 4.12 -22.19 6.11
C ILE A 33 4.11 -21.78 7.59
N ASP A 34 5.28 -21.45 8.14
CA ASP A 34 5.38 -20.88 9.49
C ASP A 34 4.59 -19.55 9.59
N PHE A 35 3.52 -19.55 10.39
CA PHE A 35 2.72 -18.35 10.66
C PHE A 35 3.53 -17.21 11.27
N GLY A 36 4.63 -17.48 11.95
CA GLY A 36 5.57 -16.49 12.45
C GLY A 36 6.18 -15.66 11.32
N ILE A 37 6.60 -16.31 10.23
CA ILE A 37 7.12 -15.65 9.03
C ILE A 37 6.01 -14.81 8.39
N LEU A 38 4.83 -15.40 8.15
CA LEU A 38 3.69 -14.71 7.54
C LEU A 38 3.27 -13.47 8.34
N LYS A 39 3.12 -13.59 9.67
CA LYS A 39 2.72 -12.48 10.54
C LYS A 39 3.77 -11.36 10.57
N LYS A 40 5.07 -11.69 10.55
CA LYS A 40 6.13 -10.69 10.49
C LYS A 40 6.08 -9.91 9.18
N LEU A 41 5.95 -10.62 8.06
CA LEU A 41 5.86 -10.02 6.74
C LEU A 41 4.62 -9.12 6.60
N LEU A 42 3.42 -9.64 6.92
CA LEU A 42 2.17 -8.87 6.89
C LEU A 42 2.26 -7.60 7.75
N ARG A 43 2.77 -7.70 8.97
CA ARG A 43 2.95 -6.53 9.84
C ARG A 43 3.93 -5.53 9.24
N SER A 44 5.00 -5.99 8.60
CA SER A 44 5.97 -5.08 7.98
C SER A 44 5.31 -4.25 6.88
N VAL A 45 4.53 -4.90 5.99
CA VAL A 45 3.81 -4.22 4.91
C VAL A 45 2.73 -3.29 5.46
N CYS A 46 1.93 -3.73 6.44
CA CYS A 46 0.93 -2.84 7.04
C CYS A 46 1.57 -1.63 7.74
N ARG A 47 2.71 -1.82 8.42
CA ARG A 47 3.42 -0.72 9.09
C ARG A 47 4.01 0.29 8.13
N SER A 48 4.44 -0.12 6.92
CA SER A 48 4.91 0.84 5.92
C SER A 48 3.79 1.72 5.37
N LEU A 49 2.54 1.26 5.41
CA LEU A 49 1.37 2.04 4.97
C LEU A 49 0.70 2.82 6.11
N ASN A 50 0.91 2.42 7.36
CA ASN A 50 0.23 2.98 8.53
C ASN A 50 0.51 4.47 8.71
N GLU A 51 -0.52 5.25 9.06
CA GLU A 51 -0.42 6.69 9.40
C GLU A 51 0.14 7.60 8.28
N HIS A 52 0.09 7.16 7.02
CA HIS A 52 0.44 8.00 5.89
C HIS A 52 -0.79 8.33 5.03
N MET A 53 -0.78 9.51 4.42
CA MET A 53 -1.65 9.85 3.32
C MET A 53 -1.18 9.10 2.06
N ILE A 54 -2.01 8.18 1.56
CA ILE A 54 -1.69 7.38 0.37
C ILE A 54 -1.91 8.22 -0.88
N ILE A 55 -0.86 8.38 -1.68
CA ILE A 55 -0.88 9.14 -2.93
C ILE A 55 -0.73 8.18 -4.11
N PRO A 56 -1.74 8.09 -5.00
CA PRO A 56 -1.69 7.23 -6.17
C PRO A 56 -0.83 7.86 -7.29
N GLU A 57 0.43 7.44 -7.41
CA GLU A 57 1.42 7.97 -8.36
C GLU A 57 0.95 7.94 -9.82
N ARG A 58 0.16 6.93 -10.19
CA ARG A 58 -0.27 6.69 -11.57
C ARG A 58 -1.62 7.32 -11.89
N SER A 59 -2.16 8.14 -11.00
CA SER A 59 -3.48 8.73 -11.20
C SER A 59 -3.48 9.68 -12.38
N GLU A 60 -4.33 9.43 -13.38
CA GLU A 60 -4.50 10.34 -14.53
C GLU A 60 -5.39 11.57 -14.23
N VAL A 61 -5.96 11.64 -13.02
CA VAL A 61 -6.93 12.67 -12.63
C VAL A 61 -6.43 13.59 -11.51
N LEU A 62 -5.18 13.41 -11.10
CA LEU A 62 -4.48 14.23 -10.11
C LEU A 62 -3.16 14.70 -10.72
N ASP A 63 -2.85 15.98 -10.59
CA ASP A 63 -1.50 16.50 -10.80
C ASP A 63 -0.75 16.42 -9.47
N ILE A 64 0.37 15.70 -9.43
CA ILE A 64 1.10 15.37 -8.20
C ILE A 64 2.54 15.89 -8.31
N ASP A 65 2.87 16.90 -7.51
CA ASP A 65 4.23 17.43 -7.38
C ASP A 65 4.84 17.02 -6.03
N THR A 66 5.79 16.09 -6.07
CA THR A 66 6.52 15.57 -4.90
C THR A 66 7.82 16.34 -4.59
N THR A 67 8.11 17.37 -5.38
CA THR A 67 9.28 18.24 -5.25
C THR A 67 8.91 19.62 -4.69
N HIS A 68 7.64 19.82 -4.37
CA HIS A 68 7.12 21.10 -3.93
C HIS A 68 7.77 21.57 -2.61
N LEU A 69 8.22 22.82 -2.60
CA LEU A 69 8.66 23.53 -1.39
C LEU A 69 7.68 24.67 -1.10
N HIS A 70 7.23 24.76 0.14
CA HIS A 70 6.43 25.89 0.60
C HIS A 70 7.09 26.58 1.79
N VAL A 71 6.87 27.89 1.90
CA VAL A 71 7.36 28.69 3.04
C VAL A 71 6.29 28.64 4.13
N THR A 72 6.65 28.09 5.28
CA THR A 72 5.77 28.01 6.45
C THR A 72 5.55 29.38 7.08
N ALA A 73 4.58 29.50 7.98
CA ALA A 73 4.35 30.73 8.76
C ALA A 73 5.58 31.21 9.56
N THR A 74 6.55 30.32 9.80
CA THR A 74 7.82 30.66 10.47
C THR A 74 8.92 31.16 9.52
N GLY A 75 8.62 31.28 8.22
CA GLY A 75 9.57 31.72 7.19
C GLY A 75 10.54 30.63 6.73
N LYS A 76 10.35 29.38 7.16
CA LYS A 76 11.19 28.23 6.74
C LYS A 76 10.58 27.52 5.54
N GLU A 77 11.43 27.09 4.62
CA GLU A 77 11.04 26.17 3.55
C GLU A 77 10.81 24.76 4.12
N GLN A 78 9.72 24.13 3.67
CA GLN A 78 9.37 22.76 4.01
C GLN A 78 8.96 21.99 2.75
N ALA A 79 9.48 20.77 2.63
CA ALA A 79 9.11 19.85 1.57
C ALA A 79 7.68 19.32 1.75
N SER A 80 6.93 19.33 0.65
CA SER A 80 5.54 18.90 0.62
C SER A 80 5.22 18.12 -0.65
N VAL A 81 4.14 17.35 -0.57
CA VAL A 81 3.46 16.82 -1.75
C VAL A 81 2.30 17.76 -2.04
N ARG A 82 2.32 18.38 -3.21
CA ARG A 82 1.19 19.16 -3.74
C ARG A 82 0.36 18.27 -4.66
N ILE A 83 -0.95 18.31 -4.48
CA ILE A 83 -1.91 17.58 -5.30
C ILE A 83 -2.96 18.55 -5.80
N THR A 84 -3.12 18.64 -7.12
CA THR A 84 -4.15 19.46 -7.74
C THR A 84 -5.16 18.55 -8.43
N THR A 85 -6.44 18.70 -8.10
CA THR A 85 -7.51 17.91 -8.73
C THR A 85 -7.87 18.49 -10.10
N ASN A 86 -8.55 17.71 -10.95
CA ASN A 86 -9.09 18.21 -12.22
C ASN A 86 -10.06 19.40 -12.08
N GLU A 87 -10.64 19.60 -10.89
CA GLU A 87 -11.55 20.73 -10.60
C GLU A 87 -10.81 21.98 -10.12
N GLY A 88 -9.49 21.88 -9.90
CA GLY A 88 -8.61 22.97 -9.45
C GLY A 88 -8.46 23.07 -7.94
N ASP A 89 -9.03 22.15 -7.15
CA ASP A 89 -8.76 22.08 -5.71
C ASP A 89 -7.30 21.70 -5.47
N GLU A 90 -6.62 22.38 -4.56
CA GLU A 90 -5.24 22.07 -4.16
C GLU A 90 -5.18 21.49 -2.74
N PHE A 91 -4.36 20.45 -2.58
CA PHE A 91 -3.97 19.88 -1.30
C PHE A 91 -2.46 19.96 -1.14
N LEU A 92 -2.03 20.24 0.09
CA LEU A 92 -0.63 20.28 0.44
C LEU A 92 -0.40 19.50 1.72
N PHE A 93 0.44 18.47 1.64
CA PHE A 93 0.79 17.62 2.77
C PHE A 93 2.29 17.69 3.05
N PRO A 94 2.75 17.61 4.31
CA PRO A 94 4.15 17.37 4.60
C PRO A 94 4.64 16.12 3.87
N LYS A 95 5.82 16.17 3.27
CA LYS A 95 6.34 15.05 2.48
C LYS A 95 6.47 13.76 3.30
N ASP A 96 6.85 13.88 4.57
CA ASP A 96 7.03 12.76 5.48
C ASP A 96 5.71 12.12 5.95
N ASP A 97 4.57 12.81 5.77
CA ASP A 97 3.24 12.29 6.11
C ASP A 97 2.57 11.58 4.91
N CYS A 98 3.25 11.51 3.76
CA CYS A 98 2.74 10.90 2.54
C CYS A 98 3.47 9.60 2.20
N ILE A 99 2.74 8.66 1.62
CA ILE A 99 3.31 7.51 0.94
C ILE A 99 2.86 7.49 -0.52
N ILE A 100 3.84 7.50 -1.43
CA ILE A 100 3.59 7.47 -2.87
C ILE A 100 3.57 6.02 -3.31
N LEU A 101 2.43 5.55 -3.83
CA LEU A 101 2.25 4.17 -4.26
C LEU A 101 2.04 4.11 -5.78
N PRO A 102 2.56 3.06 -6.46
CA PRO A 102 2.43 2.89 -7.91
C PRO A 102 1.04 2.34 -8.29
N ILE A 103 -0.02 3.03 -7.86
CA ILE A 103 -1.44 2.71 -8.05
C ILE A 103 -2.14 3.88 -8.75
N GLU A 104 -3.25 3.62 -9.43
CA GLU A 104 -4.08 4.60 -10.15
C GLU A 104 -5.09 5.27 -9.21
N PHE A 105 -5.69 4.49 -8.31
CA PHE A 105 -6.62 4.96 -7.29
C PHE A 105 -6.32 4.36 -5.91
N ALA A 106 -6.55 5.12 -4.84
CA ALA A 106 -6.43 4.64 -3.46
C ALA A 106 -7.67 3.84 -3.00
N THR A 107 -8.10 2.86 -3.80
CA THR A 107 -9.23 1.97 -3.50
C THR A 107 -8.78 0.74 -2.71
N ALA A 108 -9.71 0.02 -2.08
CA ALA A 108 -9.38 -1.21 -1.36
C ALA A 108 -8.82 -2.29 -2.31
N GLU A 109 -9.32 -2.35 -3.54
CA GLU A 109 -8.91 -3.30 -4.57
C GLU A 109 -7.45 -3.09 -5.00
N GLU A 110 -7.06 -1.85 -5.34
CA GLU A 110 -5.69 -1.55 -5.74
C GLU A 110 -4.70 -1.65 -4.57
N LEU A 111 -5.13 -1.26 -3.36
CA LEU A 111 -4.33 -1.48 -2.16
C LEU A 111 -4.13 -2.98 -1.87
N SER A 112 -5.15 -3.81 -2.10
CA SER A 112 -5.01 -5.26 -1.97
C SER A 112 -4.00 -5.83 -2.98
N GLU A 113 -4.03 -5.38 -4.23
CA GLU A 113 -3.07 -5.79 -5.26
C GLU A 113 -1.64 -5.33 -4.93
N TYR A 114 -1.49 -4.10 -4.46
CA TYR A 114 -0.20 -3.59 -4.00
C TYR A 114 0.34 -4.43 -2.84
N VAL A 115 -0.47 -4.68 -1.81
CA VAL A 115 -0.09 -5.50 -0.65
C VAL A 115 0.22 -6.93 -1.09
N PHE A 116 -0.59 -7.54 -1.96
CA PHE A 116 -0.33 -8.85 -2.54
C PHE A 116 1.07 -8.92 -3.17
N THR A 117 1.41 -7.92 -3.98
CA THR A 117 2.73 -7.84 -4.63
C THR A 117 3.86 -7.76 -3.60
N GLN A 118 3.70 -6.94 -2.55
CA GLN A 118 4.69 -6.86 -1.47
C GLN A 118 4.83 -8.19 -0.70
N ILE A 119 3.72 -8.88 -0.43
CA ILE A 119 3.73 -10.18 0.24
C ILE A 119 4.42 -11.24 -0.63
N VAL A 120 4.08 -11.34 -1.91
CA VAL A 120 4.70 -12.32 -2.82
C VAL A 120 6.21 -12.07 -2.93
N ALA A 121 6.62 -10.80 -3.08
CA ALA A 121 8.03 -10.44 -3.10
C ALA A 121 8.75 -10.83 -1.79
N GLY A 122 8.13 -10.57 -0.63
CA GLY A 122 8.70 -10.89 0.67
C GLY A 122 8.73 -12.38 1.01
N LEU A 123 7.87 -13.20 0.40
CA LEU A 123 7.88 -14.65 0.55
C LEU A 123 8.96 -15.34 -0.30
N GLY A 124 9.42 -14.71 -1.38
CA GLY A 124 10.45 -15.26 -2.25
C GLY A 124 10.07 -16.64 -2.79
N THR A 125 10.93 -17.64 -2.56
CA THR A 125 10.75 -19.02 -3.05
C THR A 125 9.87 -19.90 -2.16
N ILE A 126 9.51 -19.44 -0.94
CA ILE A 126 8.75 -20.23 0.05
C ILE A 126 7.47 -20.83 -0.54
N PRO A 127 6.62 -20.09 -1.29
CA PRO A 127 5.39 -20.65 -1.83
C PRO A 127 5.65 -21.85 -2.74
N ARG A 128 6.71 -21.80 -3.55
CA ARG A 128 7.09 -22.89 -4.45
C ARG A 128 7.64 -24.09 -3.67
N GLU A 129 8.52 -23.84 -2.70
CA GLU A 129 9.10 -24.89 -1.85
C GLU A 129 8.04 -25.63 -1.02
N ARG A 130 6.96 -24.93 -0.68
CA ARG A 130 5.83 -25.43 0.11
C ARG A 130 4.62 -25.84 -0.73
N GLY A 131 4.76 -25.97 -2.06
CA GLY A 131 3.65 -26.43 -2.92
C GLY A 131 2.36 -25.60 -2.77
N LEU A 132 2.50 -24.30 -2.57
CA LEU A 132 1.39 -23.37 -2.42
C LEU A 132 0.71 -23.18 -3.78
N THR A 133 -0.60 -23.38 -3.83
CA THR A 133 -1.38 -23.29 -5.07
C THR A 133 -2.21 -22.03 -5.20
N GLU A 134 -2.56 -21.42 -4.07
CA GLU A 134 -3.32 -20.18 -4.04
C GLU A 134 -2.83 -19.29 -2.91
N LEU A 135 -2.76 -17.99 -3.20
CA LEU A 135 -2.53 -16.94 -2.22
C LEU A 135 -3.53 -15.82 -2.52
N THR A 136 -4.25 -15.36 -1.50
CA THR A 136 -5.21 -14.26 -1.63
C THR A 136 -4.98 -13.23 -0.54
N VAL A 137 -5.00 -11.96 -0.93
CA VAL A 137 -5.02 -10.80 -0.03
C VAL A 137 -6.37 -10.11 -0.16
N SER A 138 -6.94 -9.68 0.97
CA SER A 138 -8.23 -8.96 1.04
C SER A 138 -8.30 -8.06 2.26
#